data_AF-A0A8T3MSQ7-F1
#
_entry.id   AF-A0A8T3MSQ7-F1
#
_cell.length_a   1.000
_cell.length_b   1.000
_cell.length_c   1.000
_cell.angle_alpha   90.00
_cell.angle_beta   90.00
_cell.angle_gamma   90.00
#
_symmetry.space_group_name_H-M   'P 1'
#
loop_
_entity.id
_entity.type
_entity.pdbx_description
1 polymer ?
#
loop_
_entity_poly.entity_id
_entity_poly.type
_entity_poly.pdbx_seq_one_letter_code
_entity_poly.pdbx_strand_id
1 'polypeptide(L)'
;MVSRGNSSTGARVRSEQGFGLVELLAAMMMLMVGILALFAMFESGIRTIKRASTVTTAGALADREMENMRAIRYDSIGLPEPLVVAAAAPYSSDPAYQATPANRVALNACGTAPCTTKVPVQTLTGADGKSYRVDTYMTWQTITGGRAVKLVTIVVRDGADTNKVWARTASSFDASTGE
;
A
#
# COMPACT_ATOMS: atom_id res chain seq x y z
N MET A 1 33.64 -6.02 -89.39
CA MET A 1 34.61 -5.62 -88.34
C MET A 1 33.93 -4.44 -87.62
N VAL A 2 33.39 -4.49 -86.40
CA VAL A 2 33.65 -5.27 -85.19
C VAL A 2 32.33 -5.38 -84.42
N SER A 3 31.97 -6.58 -83.95
CA SER A 3 30.89 -6.81 -82.97
C SER A 3 31.49 -6.68 -81.57
N ARG A 4 30.91 -5.83 -80.71
CA ARG A 4 31.23 -5.74 -79.28
C ARG A 4 30.16 -6.50 -78.50
N GLY A 5 30.50 -7.69 -78.02
CA GLY A 5 29.73 -8.39 -76.99
C GLY A 5 29.95 -7.70 -75.64
N ASN A 6 28.85 -7.33 -74.97
CA ASN A 6 28.88 -6.86 -73.59
C ASN A 6 28.57 -8.06 -72.68
N SER A 7 29.60 -8.55 -72.00
CA SER A 7 29.52 -9.67 -71.07
C SER A 7 28.68 -9.28 -69.85
N SER A 8 27.64 -10.07 -69.62
CA SER A 8 26.81 -10.09 -68.43
C SER A 8 27.61 -10.32 -67.15
N THR A 9 27.37 -9.49 -66.14
CA THR A 9 27.52 -9.87 -64.72
C THR A 9 26.41 -9.23 -63.91
N GLY A 10 25.17 -9.62 -64.22
CA GLY A 10 24.10 -9.58 -63.23
C GLY A 10 24.53 -10.45 -62.06
N ALA A 11 24.72 -9.84 -60.90
CA ALA A 11 24.98 -10.54 -59.65
C ALA A 11 23.90 -11.62 -59.47
N ARG A 12 24.36 -12.86 -59.28
CA ARG A 12 23.53 -14.07 -59.19
C ARG A 12 22.53 -13.94 -58.04
N VAL A 13 21.28 -13.60 -58.33
CA VAL A 13 20.13 -13.93 -57.46
C VAL A 13 19.77 -15.39 -57.75
N ARG A 14 20.57 -16.32 -57.25
CA ARG A 14 20.31 -17.75 -57.43
C ARG A 14 20.66 -18.48 -56.13
N SER A 15 19.61 -18.86 -55.38
CA SER A 15 19.47 -20.07 -54.53
C SER A 15 18.86 -19.93 -53.11
N GLU A 16 17.75 -19.21 -52.92
CA GLU A 16 16.98 -19.27 -51.64
C GLU A 16 15.65 -20.07 -51.71
N GLN A 17 15.47 -20.89 -52.75
CA GLN A 17 14.15 -21.46 -53.10
C GLN A 17 13.72 -22.74 -52.35
N GLY A 18 14.32 -23.06 -51.20
CA GLY A 18 13.96 -24.26 -50.42
C GLY A 18 13.82 -24.06 -48.91
N PHE A 19 14.28 -22.92 -48.36
CA PHE A 19 14.31 -22.70 -46.91
C PHE A 19 13.17 -21.79 -46.41
N GLY A 20 12.56 -20.97 -47.28
CA GLY A 20 11.59 -19.95 -46.87
C GLY A 20 10.28 -20.45 -46.22
N LEU A 21 9.80 -21.66 -46.52
CA LEU A 21 8.61 -22.22 -45.85
C LEU A 21 8.92 -22.67 -44.42
N VAL A 22 10.08 -23.29 -44.21
CA VAL A 22 10.55 -23.70 -42.87
C VAL A 22 10.85 -22.46 -42.03
N GLU A 23 11.42 -21.44 -42.64
CA GLU A 23 11.72 -20.16 -42.01
C GLU A 23 10.46 -19.40 -41.60
N LEU A 24 9.38 -19.46 -42.40
CA LEU A 24 8.08 -18.88 -42.06
C LEU A 24 7.40 -19.65 -40.92
N LEU A 25 7.47 -20.98 -40.92
CA LEU A 25 6.99 -21.80 -39.80
C LEU A 25 7.77 -21.52 -38.51
N ALA A 26 9.10 -21.40 -38.61
CA ALA A 26 9.95 -21.02 -37.48
C ALA A 26 9.63 -19.61 -36.98
N ALA A 27 9.41 -18.65 -37.89
CA ALA A 27 9.02 -17.28 -37.54
C ALA A 27 7.66 -17.22 -36.84
N MET A 28 6.67 -17.98 -37.32
CA MET A 28 5.36 -18.08 -36.67
C MET A 28 5.47 -18.74 -35.29
N MET A 29 6.33 -19.76 -35.13
CA MET A 29 6.59 -20.39 -33.84
C MET A 29 7.23 -19.41 -32.86
N MET A 30 8.25 -18.66 -33.28
CA MET A 30 8.87 -17.63 -32.45
C MET A 30 7.88 -16.51 -32.08
N LEU A 31 7.03 -16.09 -33.01
CA LEU A 31 5.96 -15.13 -32.76
C LEU A 31 4.98 -15.63 -31.70
N MET A 32 4.52 -16.89 -31.81
CA MET A 32 3.62 -17.49 -30.82
C MET A 32 4.25 -17.51 -29.42
N VAL A 33 5.52 -17.92 -29.32
CA VAL A 33 6.25 -17.92 -28.04
C VAL A 33 6.38 -16.49 -27.49
N GLY A 34 6.67 -15.51 -28.36
CA GLY A 34 6.79 -14.11 -27.96
C GLY A 34 5.49 -13.51 -27.41
N ILE A 35 4.34 -13.78 -28.04
CA ILE A 35 3.04 -13.24 -27.60
C ILE A 35 2.63 -13.85 -26.25
N LEU A 36 2.86 -15.16 -26.04
CA LEU A 36 2.59 -15.81 -24.76
C LEU A 36 3.44 -15.20 -23.63
N ALA A 37 4.71 -14.89 -23.90
CA ALA A 37 5.57 -14.22 -22.94
C ALA A 37 5.05 -12.82 -22.56
N LEU A 38 4.60 -12.03 -23.54
CA LEU A 38 4.02 -10.70 -23.29
C LEU A 38 2.73 -10.78 -22.47
N PHE A 39 1.86 -11.74 -22.74
CA PHE A 39 0.63 -11.93 -21.97
C PHE A 39 0.90 -12.19 -20.49
N ALA A 40 1.85 -13.08 -20.18
CA ALA A 40 2.26 -13.34 -18.80
C ALA A 40 2.83 -12.08 -18.11
N MET A 41 3.60 -11.26 -18.84
CA MET A 41 4.09 -9.98 -18.33
C MET A 41 2.94 -9.02 -17.99
N PHE A 42 1.93 -8.89 -18.85
CA PHE A 42 0.79 -8.01 -18.59
C PHE A 42 0.02 -8.39 -17.33
N GLU A 43 -0.20 -9.68 -17.06
CA GLU A 43 -0.86 -10.11 -15.83
C GLU A 43 -0.09 -9.70 -14.57
N SER A 44 1.23 -9.90 -14.58
CA SER A 44 2.10 -9.49 -13.48
C SER A 44 2.12 -7.96 -13.30
N GLY A 45 2.13 -7.20 -14.41
CA GLY A 45 2.05 -5.75 -14.41
C GLY A 45 0.74 -5.25 -13.78
N ILE A 46 -0.41 -5.79 -14.19
CA ILE A 46 -1.71 -5.40 -13.66
C ILE A 46 -1.82 -5.70 -12.16
N ARG A 47 -1.35 -6.87 -11.70
CA ARG A 47 -1.32 -7.20 -10.26
C ARG A 47 -0.44 -6.22 -9.47
N THR A 48 0.71 -5.85 -10.02
CA THR A 48 1.64 -4.91 -9.40
C THR A 48 1.02 -3.51 -9.30
N ILE A 49 0.38 -3.02 -10.37
CA ILE A 49 -0.28 -1.71 -10.38
C ILE A 49 -1.45 -1.68 -9.38
N LYS A 50 -2.28 -2.72 -9.33
CA LYS A 50 -3.37 -2.82 -8.34
C LYS A 50 -2.84 -2.79 -6.90
N ARG A 51 -1.73 -3.50 -6.64
CA ARG A 51 -1.08 -3.48 -5.33
C ARG A 51 -0.54 -2.09 -4.99
N ALA A 52 0.12 -1.44 -5.93
CA ALA A 52 0.64 -0.09 -5.75
C ALA A 52 -0.49 0.91 -5.43
N SER A 53 -1.60 0.86 -6.18
CA SER A 53 -2.78 1.68 -5.91
C SER A 53 -3.32 1.48 -4.51
N THR A 54 -3.46 0.23 -4.06
CA THR A 54 -3.96 -0.09 -2.71
C THR A 54 -3.00 0.39 -1.60
N VAL A 55 -1.68 0.32 -1.82
CA VAL A 55 -0.68 0.87 -0.88
C VAL A 55 -0.79 2.39 -0.80
N THR A 56 -0.90 3.08 -1.94
CA THR A 56 -1.07 4.54 -1.98
C THR A 56 -2.36 4.99 -1.27
N THR A 57 -3.47 4.30 -1.54
CA THR A 57 -4.75 4.60 -0.86
C THR A 57 -4.68 4.33 0.64
N ALA A 58 -4.06 3.23 1.06
CA ALA A 58 -3.87 2.92 2.48
C ALA A 58 -2.97 3.96 3.18
N GLY A 59 -1.91 4.43 2.51
CA GLY A 59 -1.06 5.51 3.00
C GLY A 59 -1.84 6.81 3.18
N ALA A 60 -2.61 7.22 2.17
CA ALA A 60 -3.44 8.41 2.25
C ALA A 60 -4.51 8.33 3.36
N LEU A 61 -5.08 7.15 3.62
CA LEU A 61 -5.98 6.93 4.76
C LEU A 61 -5.24 7.08 6.09
N ALA A 62 -4.05 6.49 6.24
CA ALA A 62 -3.24 6.62 7.44
C ALA A 62 -2.87 8.10 7.71
N ASP A 63 -2.45 8.81 6.68
CA ASP A 63 -2.04 10.21 6.78
C ASP A 63 -3.23 11.13 7.09
N ARG A 64 -4.39 10.90 6.48
CA ARG A 64 -5.64 11.61 6.81
C ARG A 64 -5.99 11.45 8.29
N GLU A 65 -5.87 10.23 8.80
CA GLU A 65 -6.18 9.94 10.20
C GLU A 65 -5.17 10.58 11.16
N MET A 66 -3.88 10.60 10.79
CA MET A 66 -2.86 11.35 11.53
C MET A 66 -3.09 12.85 11.49
N GLU A 67 -3.52 13.41 10.36
CA GLU A 67 -3.84 14.84 10.23
C GLU A 67 -5.05 15.21 11.08
N ASN A 68 -6.07 14.36 11.13
CA ASN A 68 -7.19 14.54 12.06
C ASN A 68 -6.71 14.57 13.53
N MET A 69 -5.65 13.85 13.89
CA MET A 69 -5.06 13.91 15.23
C MET A 69 -4.23 15.17 15.47
N ARG A 70 -3.64 15.76 14.41
CA ARG A 70 -2.97 17.06 14.49
C ARG A 70 -3.96 18.22 14.59
N ALA A 71 -5.20 18.05 14.12
CA ALA A 71 -6.24 19.07 14.14
C ALA A 71 -6.99 19.21 15.47
N ILE A 72 -6.72 18.36 16.47
CA ILE A 72 -7.38 18.38 17.78
C ILE A 72 -6.42 18.83 18.88
N ARG A 73 -6.98 19.37 19.96
CA ARG A 73 -6.20 19.78 21.14
C ARG A 73 -5.50 18.60 21.78
N TYR A 74 -4.32 18.85 22.34
CA TYR A 74 -3.53 17.83 23.00
C TYR A 74 -4.33 17.03 24.04
N ASP A 75 -5.15 17.71 24.85
CA ASP A 75 -5.94 17.08 25.92
C ASP A 75 -7.02 16.13 25.40
N SER A 76 -7.47 16.33 24.16
CA SER A 76 -8.50 15.51 23.51
C SER A 76 -7.94 14.32 22.72
N ILE A 77 -6.61 14.16 22.68
CA ILE A 77 -5.96 12.97 22.10
C ILE A 77 -6.04 11.83 23.12
N GLY A 78 -6.84 10.82 22.80
CA GLY A 78 -6.98 9.60 23.58
C GLY A 78 -8.10 8.72 23.03
N LEU A 79 -8.22 7.51 23.56
CA LEU A 79 -9.28 6.58 23.19
C LEU A 79 -10.17 6.25 24.39
N PRO A 80 -11.48 6.04 24.18
CA PRO A 80 -12.36 5.56 25.22
C PRO A 80 -11.98 4.14 25.64
N GLU A 81 -11.55 4.00 26.89
CA GLU A 81 -10.99 2.76 27.44
C GLU A 81 -11.90 1.52 27.25
N PRO A 82 -13.24 1.60 27.44
CA PRO A 82 -14.11 0.45 27.19
C PRO A 82 -14.03 -0.08 25.75
N LEU A 83 -13.84 0.80 24.76
CA LEU A 83 -13.73 0.37 23.37
C LEU A 83 -12.38 -0.26 23.07
N VAL A 84 -11.31 0.21 23.74
CA VAL A 84 -9.96 -0.35 23.59
C VAL A 84 -9.89 -1.78 24.11
N VAL A 85 -10.51 -2.04 25.27
CA VAL A 85 -10.54 -3.38 25.85
C VAL A 85 -11.48 -4.32 25.06
N ALA A 86 -12.56 -3.78 24.47
CA ALA A 86 -13.46 -4.54 23.61
C ALA A 86 -12.85 -4.86 22.21
N ALA A 87 -11.79 -4.17 21.80
CA ALA A 87 -11.17 -4.38 20.50
C ALA A 87 -10.38 -5.70 20.46
N ALA A 88 -10.94 -6.69 19.76
CA ALA A 88 -10.36 -8.02 19.62
C ALA A 88 -9.22 -8.07 18.58
N ALA A 89 -8.61 -9.26 18.43
CA ALA A 89 -7.59 -9.51 17.41
C ALA A 89 -8.09 -9.12 15.99
N PRO A 90 -7.21 -8.54 15.14
CA PRO A 90 -5.78 -8.40 15.34
C PRO A 90 -5.35 -7.13 16.11
N TYR A 91 -6.28 -6.33 16.65
CA TYR A 91 -5.94 -5.12 17.41
C TYR A 91 -5.14 -5.45 18.68
N SER A 92 -5.67 -6.32 19.53
CA SER A 92 -5.06 -6.71 20.80
C SER A 92 -3.76 -7.51 20.67
N SER A 93 -3.42 -7.95 19.44
CA SER A 93 -2.21 -8.71 19.13
C SER A 93 -1.17 -7.88 18.35
N ASP A 94 -1.46 -6.62 18.01
CA ASP A 94 -0.51 -5.75 17.32
C ASP A 94 0.62 -5.31 18.25
N PRO A 95 1.88 -5.21 17.77
CA PRO A 95 2.99 -4.69 18.58
C PRO A 95 2.78 -3.28 19.15
N ALA A 96 1.89 -2.47 18.55
CA ALA A 96 1.53 -1.15 19.06
C ALA A 96 0.52 -1.19 20.22
N TYR A 97 -0.16 -2.32 20.44
CA TYR A 97 -1.09 -2.48 21.54
C TYR A 97 -0.34 -2.57 22.88
N GLN A 98 -0.82 -1.82 23.87
CA GLN A 98 -0.33 -1.89 25.24
C GLN A 98 -1.41 -2.53 26.10
N ALA A 99 -1.12 -3.71 26.66
CA ALA A 99 -2.04 -4.44 27.53
C ALA A 99 -2.22 -3.75 28.91
N THR A 100 -1.19 -3.06 29.38
CA THR A 100 -1.22 -2.30 30.65
C THR A 100 -2.01 -1.00 30.49
N PRO A 101 -3.11 -0.78 31.24
CA PRO A 101 -3.93 0.44 31.14
C PRO A 101 -3.15 1.74 31.34
N ALA A 102 -2.20 1.77 32.27
CA ALA A 102 -1.38 2.95 32.55
C ALA A 102 -0.51 3.39 31.35
N ASN A 103 -0.21 2.48 30.42
CA ASN A 103 0.57 2.78 29.21
C ASN A 103 -0.31 3.24 28.04
N ARG A 104 -1.64 3.20 28.19
CA ARG A 104 -2.59 3.68 27.18
C ARG A 104 -2.97 5.13 27.45
N VAL A 105 -3.25 5.87 26.38
CA VAL A 105 -3.84 7.21 26.50
C VAL A 105 -5.35 7.04 26.49
N ALA A 106 -5.92 6.84 27.69
CA ALA A 106 -7.35 6.72 27.89
C ALA A 106 -8.01 8.10 28.06
N LEU A 107 -9.16 8.28 27.43
CA LEU A 107 -10.12 9.33 27.76
C LEU A 107 -11.34 8.66 28.39
N ASN A 108 -11.87 9.24 29.48
CA ASN A 108 -13.24 8.91 29.86
C ASN A 108 -14.12 9.35 28.69
N ALA A 109 -15.04 8.46 28.29
CA ALA A 109 -15.95 8.69 27.17
C ALA A 109 -16.44 10.14 27.17
N CYS A 110 -16.46 10.75 26.00
CA CYS A 110 -16.91 12.11 25.83
C CYS A 110 -18.20 12.35 26.57
N GLY A 111 -18.19 13.29 27.51
CA GLY A 111 -19.41 13.93 27.97
C GLY A 111 -20.05 14.71 26.80
N THR A 112 -20.61 15.89 27.09
CA THR A 112 -21.28 16.73 26.08
C THR A 112 -20.34 17.60 25.24
N ALA A 113 -19.02 17.46 25.40
CA ALA A 113 -18.01 18.20 24.63
C ALA A 113 -17.47 17.34 23.47
N PRO A 114 -17.08 17.94 22.32
CA PRO A 114 -16.56 17.20 21.19
C PRO A 114 -15.15 16.68 21.50
N CYS A 115 -15.04 15.56 22.19
CA CYS A 115 -13.89 14.71 21.95
C CYS A 115 -14.20 13.80 20.78
N THR A 116 -13.12 13.40 20.12
CA THR A 116 -13.21 12.72 18.85
C THR A 116 -14.07 11.47 19.00
N THR A 117 -15.00 11.26 18.07
CA THR A 117 -15.75 10.00 17.91
C THR A 117 -14.82 8.86 17.44
N LYS A 118 -13.56 8.88 17.89
CA LYS A 118 -12.53 7.94 17.49
C LYS A 118 -12.69 6.70 18.35
N VAL A 119 -12.90 5.62 17.65
CA VAL A 119 -12.91 4.28 18.18
C VAL A 119 -11.57 3.63 17.77
N PRO A 120 -11.03 2.71 18.58
CA PRO A 120 -9.74 2.08 18.32
C PRO A 120 -9.69 1.33 16.98
N VAL A 121 -10.83 0.86 16.49
CA VAL A 121 -10.95 0.10 15.24
C VAL A 121 -12.05 0.71 14.38
N GLN A 122 -11.68 1.19 13.20
CA GLN A 122 -12.61 1.75 12.22
C GLN A 122 -12.54 0.96 10.91
N THR A 123 -13.65 0.93 10.19
CA THR A 123 -13.69 0.42 8.81
C THR A 123 -13.93 1.60 7.89
N LEU A 124 -12.98 1.87 7.01
CA LEU A 124 -13.05 2.97 6.03
C LEU A 124 -13.04 2.39 4.62
N THR A 125 -13.75 3.04 3.71
CA THR A 125 -13.68 2.71 2.28
C THR A 125 -12.69 3.65 1.62
N GLY A 126 -11.68 3.10 0.96
CA GLY A 126 -10.68 3.85 0.21
C GLY A 126 -11.23 4.39 -1.11
N ALA A 127 -10.51 5.34 -1.71
CA ALA A 127 -10.84 5.87 -3.03
C ALA A 127 -10.78 4.82 -4.15
N ASP A 128 -10.09 3.70 -3.91
CA ASP A 128 -10.06 2.53 -4.79
C ASP A 128 -11.29 1.61 -4.65
N GLY A 129 -12.28 2.01 -3.83
CA GLY A 129 -13.52 1.26 -3.58
C GLY A 129 -13.35 0.07 -2.64
N LYS A 130 -12.16 -0.16 -2.09
CA LYS A 130 -11.89 -1.26 -1.16
C LYS A 130 -12.18 -0.87 0.28
N SER A 131 -12.57 -1.85 1.07
CA SER A 131 -12.69 -1.71 2.52
C SER A 131 -11.33 -1.91 3.18
N TYR A 132 -11.02 -1.04 4.14
CA TYR A 132 -9.83 -1.08 4.96
C TYR A 132 -10.22 -1.07 6.43
N ARG A 133 -9.52 -1.87 7.22
CA ARG A 133 -9.60 -1.81 8.68
C ARG A 133 -8.47 -0.93 9.19
N VAL A 134 -8.82 0.17 9.84
CA VAL A 134 -7.88 1.13 10.42
C VAL A 134 -7.87 0.94 11.93
N ASP A 135 -6.72 0.54 12.46
CA ASP A 135 -6.47 0.47 13.89
C ASP A 135 -5.74 1.72 14.35
N THR A 136 -6.21 2.34 15.42
CA THR A 136 -5.57 3.47 16.07
C THR A 136 -5.14 3.05 17.47
N TYR A 137 -3.84 3.14 17.74
CA TYR A 137 -3.25 2.92 19.04
C TYR A 137 -2.78 4.24 19.60
N MET A 138 -3.10 4.52 20.86
CA MET A 138 -2.63 5.71 21.56
C MET A 138 -1.98 5.28 22.86
N THR A 139 -0.67 5.50 22.98
CA THR A 139 0.14 5.04 24.09
C THR A 139 1.00 6.17 24.65
N TRP A 140 1.37 6.07 25.91
CA TRP A 140 2.38 6.95 26.48
C TRP A 140 3.77 6.43 26.10
N GLN A 141 4.61 7.32 25.61
CA GLN A 141 6.03 7.05 25.39
C GLN A 141 6.86 7.98 26.26
N THR A 142 7.64 7.39 27.16
CA THR A 142 8.60 8.12 28.00
C THR A 142 9.99 7.93 27.42
N ILE A 143 10.68 9.04 27.15
CA ILE A 143 12.09 9.02 26.79
C ILE A 143 12.90 9.12 28.08
N THR A 144 13.99 8.34 28.21
CA THR A 144 14.87 8.39 29.38
C THR A 144 15.37 9.82 29.60
N GLY A 145 15.04 10.42 30.76
CA GLY A 145 15.37 11.81 31.09
C GLY A 145 14.49 12.87 30.40
N GLY A 146 13.46 12.46 29.68
CA GLY A 146 12.52 13.33 28.98
C GLY A 146 11.10 13.27 29.53
N ARG A 147 10.23 14.12 28.97
CA ARG A 147 8.80 14.15 29.28
C ARG A 147 8.09 12.97 28.58
N ALA A 148 7.02 12.46 29.20
CA ALA A 148 6.11 11.54 28.54
C ALA A 148 5.33 12.26 27.42
N VAL A 149 5.35 11.68 26.22
CA VAL A 149 4.63 12.15 25.05
C VAL A 149 3.56 11.14 24.64
N LYS A 150 2.50 11.58 23.97
CA LYS A 150 1.48 10.68 23.43
C LYS A 150 1.98 10.14 22.09
N LEU A 151 2.20 8.85 21.97
CA LEU A 151 2.49 8.18 20.71
C LEU A 151 1.18 7.68 20.09
N VAL A 152 0.83 8.21 18.93
CA VAL A 152 -0.27 7.70 18.11
C VAL A 152 0.33 6.81 17.03
N THR A 153 -0.17 5.59 16.91
CA THR A 153 0.17 4.67 15.81
C THR A 153 -1.09 4.30 15.06
N ILE A 154 -1.07 4.44 13.74
CA ILE A 154 -2.15 4.08 12.84
C ILE A 154 -1.70 2.92 11.98
N VAL A 155 -2.49 1.86 11.95
CA VAL A 155 -2.22 0.66 11.15
C VAL A 155 -3.40 0.43 10.23
N VAL A 156 -3.15 0.51 8.92
CA VAL A 156 -4.16 0.27 7.89
C VAL A 156 -3.98 -1.14 7.36
N ARG A 157 -5.01 -1.97 7.57
CA ARG A 157 -5.10 -3.37 7.17
C ARG A 157 -6.10 -3.54 6.05
N ASP A 158 -5.94 -4.63 5.32
CA ASP A 158 -6.96 -5.08 4.37
C ASP A 158 -8.28 -5.37 5.11
N GLY A 159 -9.41 -4.99 4.51
CA GLY A 159 -10.73 -5.21 5.10
C GLY A 159 -11.17 -6.67 5.07
N ALA A 160 -10.68 -7.47 4.12
CA ALA A 160 -11.03 -8.90 4.00
C ALA A 160 -10.00 -9.80 4.71
N ASP A 161 -8.71 -9.46 4.64
CA ASP A 161 -7.64 -10.16 5.36
C ASP A 161 -6.93 -9.23 6.35
N THR A 162 -7.42 -9.20 7.58
CA THR A 162 -6.93 -8.26 8.60
C THR A 162 -5.49 -8.54 9.04
N ASN A 163 -4.89 -9.68 8.67
CA ASN A 163 -3.47 -9.94 8.93
C ASN A 163 -2.56 -9.13 8.00
N LYS A 164 -3.08 -8.74 6.84
CA LYS A 164 -2.34 -7.99 5.83
C LYS A 164 -2.35 -6.50 6.14
N VAL A 165 -1.17 -5.97 6.48
CA VAL A 165 -0.95 -4.54 6.70
C VAL A 165 -0.49 -3.89 5.40
N TRP A 166 -1.16 -2.79 5.01
CA TRP A 166 -0.83 -2.01 3.82
C TRP A 166 -0.06 -0.74 4.14
N ALA A 167 -0.34 -0.11 5.28
CA ALA A 167 0.36 1.07 5.75
C ALA A 167 0.44 1.09 7.29
N ARG A 168 1.51 1.69 7.81
CA ARG A 168 1.69 1.99 9.23
C ARG A 168 2.35 3.36 9.35
N THR A 169 1.74 4.24 10.12
CA THR A 169 2.29 5.57 10.43
C THR A 169 2.24 5.76 11.93
N ALA A 170 3.27 6.39 12.50
CA ALA A 170 3.28 6.76 13.92
C ALA A 170 3.79 8.19 14.09
N SER A 171 3.27 8.91 15.08
CA SER A 171 3.78 10.22 15.47
C SER A 171 3.59 10.48 16.95
N SER A 172 4.53 11.20 17.54
CA SER A 172 4.48 11.67 18.91
C SER A 172 3.86 13.07 18.98
N PHE A 173 2.99 13.27 19.96
CA PHE A 173 2.40 14.55 20.31
C PHE A 173 2.90 14.96 21.68
N ASP A 174 3.42 16.17 21.78
CA ASP A 174 3.87 16.76 23.03
C ASP A 174 3.09 18.04 23.32
N ALA A 175 2.72 18.26 24.58
CA ALA A 175 1.93 19.44 24.95
C ALA A 175 2.71 20.76 24.82
N SER A 176 4.02 20.73 24.59
CA SER A 176 4.81 21.94 24.28
C SER A 176 4.73 22.36 22.80
N THR A 177 4.22 21.47 21.94
CA THR A 177 4.22 21.62 20.48
C THR A 177 2.84 21.86 19.86
N GLY A 178 1.77 22.00 20.66
CA GLY A 178 0.42 22.28 20.16
C GLY A 178 -0.57 22.65 21.27
N GLU A 179 -1.50 23.55 20.94
CA GLU A 179 -2.55 24.16 21.79
C GLU A 179 -3.62 23.20 22.36
#